data_AF-A0AA97JUU5-F1
#
_entry.id   AF-A0AA97JUU5-F1
#
_cell.length_a   1.000
_cell.length_b   1.000
_cell.length_c   1.000
_cell.angle_alpha   90.00
_cell.angle_beta   90.00
_cell.angle_gamma   90.00
#
_symmetry.space_group_name_H-M   'P 1'
#
loop_
_entity.id
_entity.type
_entity.pdbx_description
1 polymer ?
#
loop_
_entity_poly.entity_id
_entity_poly.type
_entity_poly.pdbx_seq_one_letter_code
_entity_poly.pdbx_strand_id
1 'polypeptide(L)'
;MEAAAAAGPPAPGPERLFDAHRLPSDGLLLLSLLLYAPVGLCLLLLRLFLGLHVFLVSCALPDSALRRFVVRVMCAVLGLLVRQSQPRQRGLRARVFIANHVTHFDHNVVNLLTSCNAPMLNGASGFMCWSRGFLEVGSTGSRAELLESLKAYSSHGGNPPLLLFPEEATTNGRVGLLRFSSWPFSILDVVQPVGLQVQRPFIAVSTADASWVTELLWTFFVPFTIYQVRWLPSVCRQPEETREELAVRVQELLALELGVVSTRVTAADKAEHLKRLRHSPPAPYVPVPHQPSAGRPQASPSLPATEDTRLMGMAQRVKEVLPHVPLAVIHKDLAQTNCVDATIANLLEGRVPFTPSEAEEEPSLLGPSVSNAQHPTSAPTAVPQKVFSRSPEARHLSLQERKHALFDYARRRYTEKYGMTQSQGSR
;
A
#
# COMPACT_ATOMS: atom_id res chain seq x y z
N MET A 1 -29.99 -31.08 -21.26
CA MET A 1 -30.32 -29.65 -21.06
C MET A 1 -29.50 -29.20 -19.87
N GLU A 2 -28.26 -28.79 -20.14
CA GLU A 2 -27.27 -28.39 -19.14
C GLU A 2 -27.67 -27.03 -18.57
N ALA A 3 -27.92 -26.99 -17.25
CA ALA A 3 -28.23 -25.76 -16.56
C ALA A 3 -26.96 -24.90 -16.48
N ALA A 4 -26.90 -23.86 -17.30
CA ALA A 4 -25.88 -22.83 -17.23
C ALA A 4 -25.95 -22.16 -15.84
N ALA A 5 -25.00 -22.49 -14.98
CA ALA A 5 -24.77 -21.79 -13.73
C ALA A 5 -24.48 -20.32 -14.07
N ALA A 6 -25.40 -19.43 -13.68
CA ALA A 6 -25.21 -17.99 -13.82
C ALA A 6 -23.96 -17.58 -13.04
N ALA A 7 -22.90 -17.24 -13.76
CA ALA A 7 -21.69 -16.68 -13.18
C ALA A 7 -22.07 -15.37 -12.47
N GLY A 8 -21.84 -15.33 -11.15
CA GLY A 8 -21.97 -14.11 -10.37
C GLY A 8 -21.08 -12.99 -10.94
N PRO A 9 -21.36 -11.72 -10.61
CA PRO A 9 -20.55 -10.61 -11.09
C PRO A 9 -19.07 -10.85 -10.76
N PRO A 10 -18.13 -10.50 -11.67
CA PRO A 10 -16.71 -10.72 -11.45
C PRO A 10 -16.28 -10.07 -10.14
N ALA A 11 -15.50 -10.78 -9.34
CA ALA A 11 -14.97 -10.26 -8.10
C ALA A 11 -14.25 -8.92 -8.38
N PRO A 12 -14.52 -7.87 -7.58
CA PRO A 12 -13.88 -6.57 -7.80
C PRO A 12 -12.36 -6.72 -7.71
N GLY A 13 -11.65 -6.19 -8.70
CA GLY A 13 -10.19 -6.16 -8.67
C GLY A 13 -9.66 -5.28 -7.52
N PRO A 14 -8.38 -5.45 -7.15
CA PRO A 14 -7.77 -4.77 -6.01
C PRO A 14 -7.90 -3.24 -6.09
N GLU A 15 -7.89 -2.66 -7.29
CA GLU A 15 -8.05 -1.24 -7.55
C GLU A 15 -9.37 -0.64 -7.03
N ARG A 16 -10.44 -1.45 -6.91
CA ARG A 16 -11.73 -0.99 -6.39
C ARG A 16 -11.85 -1.09 -4.87
N LEU A 17 -10.95 -1.82 -4.21
CA LEU A 17 -10.96 -2.00 -2.76
C LEU A 17 -10.31 -0.84 -2.01
N PHE A 18 -9.57 0.02 -2.71
CA PHE A 18 -8.79 1.10 -2.11
C PHE A 18 -8.99 2.42 -2.87
N ASP A 19 -8.98 3.53 -2.13
CA ASP A 19 -8.94 4.85 -2.73
C ASP A 19 -7.48 5.26 -2.95
N ALA A 20 -7.08 5.45 -4.21
CA ALA A 20 -5.75 5.94 -4.57
C ALA A 20 -5.59 7.44 -4.28
N HIS A 21 -6.66 8.20 -4.47
CA HIS A 21 -6.70 9.65 -4.25
C HIS A 21 -7.74 10.00 -3.19
N ARG A 22 -7.44 11.03 -2.38
CA ARG A 22 -8.33 11.48 -1.31
C ARG A 22 -9.42 12.43 -1.79
N LEU A 23 -9.07 13.26 -2.77
CA LEU A 23 -9.94 14.30 -3.30
C LEU A 23 -11.00 13.68 -4.21
N PRO A 24 -12.22 14.22 -4.21
CA PRO A 24 -13.29 13.73 -5.08
C PRO A 24 -12.93 14.01 -6.55
N SER A 25 -13.27 13.08 -7.44
CA SER A 25 -13.18 13.29 -8.89
C SER A 25 -14.31 14.16 -9.43
N ASP A 26 -15.41 14.28 -8.67
CA ASP A 26 -16.55 15.14 -9.01
C ASP A 26 -16.21 16.62 -8.76
N GLY A 27 -16.31 17.44 -9.81
CA GLY A 27 -15.99 18.86 -9.77
C GLY A 27 -16.87 19.67 -8.82
N LEU A 28 -18.15 19.28 -8.62
CA LEU A 28 -19.04 19.97 -7.69
C LEU A 28 -18.64 19.69 -6.23
N LEU A 29 -18.33 18.43 -5.92
CA LEU A 29 -17.81 18.07 -4.61
C LEU A 29 -16.46 18.74 -4.35
N LEU A 30 -15.58 18.81 -5.35
CA LEU A 30 -14.30 19.51 -5.24
C LEU A 30 -14.47 21.01 -5.00
N LEU A 31 -15.40 21.67 -5.71
CA LEU A 31 -15.72 23.08 -5.48
C LEU A 31 -16.29 23.31 -4.07
N SER A 32 -17.18 22.43 -3.60
CA SER A 32 -17.74 22.51 -2.25
C SER A 32 -16.65 22.35 -1.18
N LEU A 33 -15.68 21.45 -1.40
CA LEU A 33 -14.52 21.26 -0.54
C LEU A 33 -13.61 22.50 -0.52
N LEU A 34 -13.39 23.12 -1.68
CA LEU A 34 -12.58 24.35 -1.79
C LEU A 34 -13.24 25.52 -1.05
N LEU A 35 -14.56 25.68 -1.19
CA LEU A 35 -15.32 26.70 -0.47
C LEU A 35 -15.34 26.44 1.05
N TYR A 36 -15.37 25.17 1.47
CA TYR A 36 -15.29 24.77 2.87
C TYR A 36 -13.87 24.91 3.45
N ALA A 37 -12.82 24.84 2.63
CA ALA A 37 -11.44 24.71 3.09
C ALA A 37 -10.97 25.77 4.12
N PRO A 38 -11.33 27.07 4.01
CA PRO A 38 -10.97 28.05 5.04
C PRO A 38 -11.57 27.70 6.41
N VAL A 39 -12.84 27.29 6.44
CA VAL A 39 -13.53 26.85 7.67
C VAL A 39 -12.92 25.56 8.18
N GLY A 40 -12.65 24.60 7.29
CA GLY A 40 -11.99 23.34 7.62
C GLY A 40 -10.59 23.53 8.23
N LEU A 41 -9.83 24.52 7.76
CA LEU A 41 -8.52 24.85 8.32
C LEU A 41 -8.64 25.46 9.73
N CYS A 42 -9.60 26.36 9.95
CA CYS A 42 -9.90 26.87 11.29
C CYS A 42 -10.31 25.74 12.25
N LEU A 43 -11.17 24.81 11.79
CA LEU A 43 -11.58 23.64 12.57
C LEU A 43 -10.41 22.70 12.86
N LEU A 44 -9.52 22.48 11.89
CA LEU A 44 -8.31 21.69 12.06
C LEU A 44 -7.45 22.25 13.20
N LEU A 45 -7.15 23.56 13.15
CA LEU A 45 -6.34 24.21 14.17
C LEU A 45 -6.99 24.13 15.54
N LEU A 46 -8.27 24.48 15.66
CA LEU A 46 -9.03 24.38 16.91
C LEU A 46 -9.00 22.95 17.48
N ARG A 47 -9.25 21.95 16.63
CA ARG A 47 -9.30 20.53 17.03
C ARG A 47 -7.93 19.94 17.33
N LEU A 48 -6.84 20.48 16.80
CA LEU A 48 -5.49 20.11 17.23
C LEU A 48 -5.28 20.48 18.70
N PHE A 49 -5.64 21.71 19.08
CA PHE A 49 -5.55 22.15 20.48
C PHE A 49 -6.48 21.34 21.39
N LEU A 50 -7.76 21.20 20.99
CA LEU A 50 -8.71 20.39 21.76
C LEU A 50 -8.27 18.93 21.86
N GLY A 51 -7.80 18.35 20.76
CA GLY A 51 -7.35 16.96 20.67
C GLY A 51 -6.19 16.65 21.61
N LEU A 52 -5.25 17.59 21.78
CA LEU A 52 -4.19 17.48 22.77
C LEU A 52 -4.76 17.41 24.20
N HIS A 53 -5.76 18.22 24.53
CA HIS A 53 -6.42 18.16 25.84
C HIS A 53 -7.16 16.83 26.04
N VAL A 54 -7.88 16.35 25.03
CA VAL A 54 -8.55 15.04 25.07
C VAL A 54 -7.55 13.92 25.33
N PHE A 55 -6.39 13.98 24.67
CA PHE A 55 -5.30 13.03 24.89
C PHE A 55 -4.80 13.07 26.33
N LEU A 56 -4.47 14.26 26.86
CA LEU A 56 -4.00 14.41 28.25
C LEU A 56 -5.03 13.91 29.27
N VAL A 57 -6.31 14.24 29.09
CA VAL A 57 -7.41 13.76 29.95
C VAL A 57 -7.53 12.23 29.87
N SER A 58 -7.39 11.66 28.68
CA SER A 58 -7.45 10.20 28.48
C SER A 58 -6.30 9.47 29.17
N CYS A 59 -5.12 10.09 29.26
CA CYS A 59 -3.98 9.55 29.99
C CYS A 59 -4.13 9.68 31.51
N ALA A 60 -4.79 10.74 32.00
CA ALA A 60 -4.95 10.99 33.43
C ALA A 60 -6.06 10.16 34.08
N LEU A 61 -7.11 9.81 33.33
CA LEU A 61 -8.27 9.10 33.87
C LEU A 61 -8.12 7.57 33.76
N PRO A 62 -8.52 6.81 34.80
CA PRO A 62 -8.47 5.35 34.77
C PRO A 62 -9.60 4.72 33.92
N ASP A 63 -9.38 3.44 33.58
CA ASP A 63 -10.28 2.35 33.09
C ASP A 63 -11.80 2.38 33.41
N SER A 64 -12.58 3.46 33.24
CA SER A 64 -13.97 3.54 33.70
C SER A 64 -15.00 3.84 32.61
N ALA A 65 -16.27 3.46 32.86
CA ALA A 65 -17.40 3.84 32.02
C ALA A 65 -17.55 5.37 31.91
N LEU A 66 -17.24 6.10 32.99
CA LEU A 66 -17.23 7.56 33.01
C LEU A 66 -16.16 8.12 32.06
N ARG A 67 -14.92 7.61 32.12
CA ARG A 67 -13.87 8.03 31.18
C ARG A 67 -14.31 7.79 29.74
N ARG A 68 -14.85 6.60 29.41
CA ARG A 68 -15.31 6.31 28.04
C ARG A 68 -16.43 7.25 27.59
N PHE A 69 -17.36 7.58 28.47
CA PHE A 69 -18.39 8.57 28.18
C PHE A 69 -17.79 9.96 27.91
N VAL A 70 -16.91 10.45 28.79
CA VAL A 70 -16.23 11.75 28.64
C VAL A 70 -15.41 11.80 27.35
N VAL A 71 -14.58 10.80 27.10
CA VAL A 71 -13.76 10.71 25.88
C VAL A 71 -14.66 10.61 24.64
N ARG A 72 -15.79 9.90 24.69
CA ARG A 72 -16.75 9.86 23.58
C ARG A 72 -17.35 11.24 23.28
N VAL A 73 -17.73 12.00 24.31
CA VAL A 73 -18.23 13.37 24.15
C VAL A 73 -17.14 14.27 23.56
N MET A 74 -15.93 14.16 24.09
CA MET A 74 -14.77 14.88 23.58
C MET A 74 -14.45 14.53 22.11
N CYS A 75 -14.47 13.25 21.74
CA CYS A 75 -14.31 12.80 20.37
C CYS A 75 -15.41 13.37 19.46
N ALA A 76 -16.65 13.48 19.93
CA ALA A 76 -17.72 14.11 19.16
C ALA A 76 -17.42 15.59 18.85
N VAL A 77 -16.84 16.34 19.80
CA VAL A 77 -16.37 17.72 19.58
C VAL A 77 -15.24 17.77 18.54
N LEU A 78 -14.35 16.77 18.55
CA LEU A 78 -13.31 16.60 17.52
C LEU A 78 -13.86 16.17 16.15
N GLY A 79 -15.18 16.00 16.01
CA GLY A 79 -15.84 15.59 14.78
C GLY A 79 -15.95 14.08 14.61
N LEU A 80 -15.60 13.27 15.60
CA LEU A 80 -15.72 11.81 15.58
C LEU A 80 -17.03 11.36 16.21
N LEU A 81 -18.03 11.09 15.37
CA LEU A 81 -19.37 10.70 15.82
C LEU A 81 -19.52 9.19 15.77
N VAL A 82 -19.73 8.56 16.92
CA VAL A 82 -19.88 7.09 17.02
C VAL A 82 -21.34 6.71 17.27
N ARG A 83 -21.89 5.93 16.34
CA ARG A 83 -23.24 5.35 16.38
C ARG A 83 -23.16 3.84 16.54
N GLN A 84 -24.10 3.27 17.29
CA GLN A 84 -24.18 1.83 17.52
C GLN A 84 -25.45 1.27 16.90
N SER A 85 -25.31 0.16 16.16
CA SER A 85 -26.42 -0.69 15.73
C SER A 85 -26.44 -1.97 16.57
N GLN A 86 -27.64 -2.41 16.95
CA GLN A 86 -27.87 -3.67 17.67
C GLN A 86 -27.01 -3.86 18.94
N PRO A 87 -26.94 -2.87 19.86
CA PRO A 87 -26.10 -2.97 21.05
C PRO A 87 -26.46 -4.15 21.97
N ARG A 88 -27.70 -4.65 21.88
CA ARG A 88 -28.19 -5.83 22.63
C ARG A 88 -27.51 -7.14 22.22
N GLN A 89 -26.94 -7.22 21.02
CA GLN A 89 -26.25 -8.42 20.53
C GLN A 89 -24.81 -8.51 21.06
N ARG A 90 -24.28 -7.46 21.70
CA ARG A 90 -22.96 -7.49 22.30
C ARG A 90 -22.92 -8.54 23.42
N GLY A 91 -22.10 -9.56 23.26
CA GLY A 91 -21.97 -10.63 24.23
C GLY A 91 -21.23 -10.15 25.47
N LEU A 92 -21.86 -10.23 26.64
CA LEU A 92 -21.21 -9.93 27.92
C LEU A 92 -20.01 -10.85 28.22
N ARG A 93 -19.97 -12.03 27.60
CA ARG A 93 -18.91 -13.03 27.74
C ARG A 93 -17.96 -13.09 26.54
N ALA A 94 -18.13 -12.20 25.56
CA ALA A 94 -17.25 -12.20 24.39
C ALA A 94 -15.82 -11.85 24.82
N ARG A 95 -14.85 -12.68 24.41
CA ARG A 95 -13.43 -12.51 24.73
C ARG A 95 -12.60 -12.07 23.53
N VAL A 96 -13.11 -12.30 22.32
CA VAL A 96 -12.45 -11.92 21.06
C VAL A 96 -13.48 -11.26 20.15
N PHE A 97 -13.22 -10.02 19.77
CA PHE A 97 -13.92 -9.27 18.74
C PHE A 97 -13.16 -9.36 17.43
N ILE A 98 -13.89 -9.63 16.34
CA ILE A 98 -13.36 -9.68 14.98
C ILE A 98 -14.02 -8.57 14.18
N ALA A 99 -13.23 -7.60 13.72
CA ALA A 99 -13.76 -6.45 12.99
C ALA A 99 -13.11 -6.30 11.60
N ASN A 100 -13.89 -5.81 10.64
CA ASN A 100 -13.30 -5.29 9.40
C ASN A 100 -12.48 -4.03 9.69
N HIS A 101 -11.55 -3.68 8.80
CA HIS A 101 -10.60 -2.59 9.00
C HIS A 101 -10.74 -1.51 7.92
N VAL A 102 -11.23 -0.34 8.31
CA VAL A 102 -11.51 0.80 7.42
C VAL A 102 -10.56 1.96 7.70
N THR A 103 -10.21 2.20 8.96
CA THR A 103 -9.36 3.34 9.36
C THR A 103 -8.33 2.97 10.41
N HIS A 104 -7.27 3.78 10.50
CA HIS A 104 -6.27 3.68 11.57
C HIS A 104 -6.80 3.97 12.99
N PHE A 105 -8.05 4.40 13.13
CA PHE A 105 -8.69 4.73 14.42
C PHE A 105 -9.79 3.76 14.82
N ASP A 106 -10.02 2.70 14.05
CA ASP A 106 -11.08 1.72 14.30
C ASP A 106 -11.02 1.14 15.72
N HIS A 107 -9.81 0.80 16.19
CA HIS A 107 -9.63 0.27 17.54
C HIS A 107 -9.98 1.29 18.63
N ASN A 108 -9.63 2.57 18.44
CA ASN A 108 -10.01 3.64 19.36
C ASN A 108 -11.54 3.74 19.42
N VAL A 109 -12.20 3.73 18.27
CA VAL A 109 -13.66 3.85 18.18
C VAL A 109 -14.37 2.71 18.89
N VAL A 110 -13.91 1.47 18.71
CA VAL A 110 -14.48 0.31 19.42
C VAL A 110 -14.20 0.41 20.93
N ASN A 111 -13.01 0.88 21.32
CA ASN A 111 -12.63 1.06 22.73
C ASN A 111 -13.48 2.14 23.45
N LEU A 112 -13.98 3.15 22.72
CA LEU A 112 -14.94 4.13 23.27
C LEU A 112 -16.28 3.49 23.64
N LEU A 113 -16.63 2.36 23.01
CA LEU A 113 -17.92 1.69 23.17
C LEU A 113 -17.86 0.54 24.18
N THR A 114 -16.72 -0.14 24.26
CA THR A 114 -16.47 -1.26 25.17
C THR A 114 -14.99 -1.30 25.52
N SER A 115 -14.64 -1.72 26.74
CA SER A 115 -13.23 -2.03 27.03
C SER A 115 -12.79 -3.12 26.07
N CYS A 116 -11.74 -2.89 25.30
CA CYS A 116 -11.10 -3.91 24.51
C CYS A 116 -9.66 -3.52 24.22
N ASN A 117 -8.80 -4.52 24.04
CA ASN A 117 -7.41 -4.34 23.72
C ASN A 117 -7.11 -4.84 22.31
N ALA A 118 -6.59 -3.97 21.46
CA ALA A 118 -6.11 -4.35 20.14
C ALA A 118 -4.58 -4.53 20.19
N PRO A 119 -4.04 -5.73 19.87
CA PRO A 119 -2.61 -5.94 19.81
C PRO A 119 -2.01 -5.24 18.60
N MET A 120 -0.87 -4.57 18.78
CA MET A 120 -0.13 -4.00 17.67
C MET A 120 0.78 -5.07 17.05
N LEU A 121 0.44 -5.52 15.85
CA LEU A 121 1.13 -6.65 15.19
C LEU A 121 2.38 -6.21 14.41
N ASN A 122 2.32 -5.03 13.78
CA ASN A 122 3.38 -4.48 12.94
C ASN A 122 3.47 -2.97 13.20
N GLY A 123 4.36 -2.52 14.10
CA GLY A 123 4.46 -1.10 14.42
C GLY A 123 5.56 -0.77 15.42
N ALA A 124 5.79 0.54 15.61
CA ALA A 124 6.79 1.05 16.54
C ALA A 124 6.31 0.88 18.00
N SER A 125 7.08 0.15 18.80
CA SER A 125 6.85 -0.11 20.22
C SER A 125 6.97 1.15 21.09
N GLY A 126 6.62 1.02 22.37
CA GLY A 126 6.74 2.10 23.35
C GLY A 126 5.68 3.19 23.21
N PHE A 127 6.09 4.46 23.28
CA PHE A 127 5.15 5.59 23.42
C PHE A 127 4.11 5.68 22.30
N MET A 128 4.46 5.39 21.05
CA MET A 128 3.50 5.44 19.93
C MET A 128 2.44 4.34 20.00
N CYS A 129 2.80 3.15 20.49
CA CYS A 129 1.86 2.06 20.75
C CYS A 129 0.91 2.44 21.90
N TRP A 130 1.50 2.88 23.03
CA TRP A 130 0.77 3.25 24.23
C TRP A 130 -0.19 4.43 24.01
N SER A 131 0.28 5.51 23.39
CA SER A 131 -0.51 6.73 23.14
C SER A 131 -1.71 6.48 22.23
N ARG A 132 -1.63 5.44 21.39
CA ARG A 132 -2.73 5.00 20.54
C ARG A 132 -3.65 4.00 21.22
N GLY A 133 -3.40 3.62 22.48
CA GLY A 133 -4.19 2.63 23.21
C GLY A 133 -4.06 1.20 22.66
N PHE A 134 -2.95 0.89 21.99
CA PHE A 134 -2.67 -0.47 21.56
C PHE A 134 -2.03 -1.29 22.69
N LEU A 135 -2.36 -2.57 22.72
CA LEU A 135 -1.68 -3.55 23.57
C LEU A 135 -0.34 -3.90 22.93
N GLU A 136 0.74 -3.58 23.66
CA GLU A 136 2.07 -3.98 23.27
C GLU A 136 2.24 -5.49 23.56
N VAL A 137 2.41 -6.25 22.49
CA VAL A 137 2.77 -7.67 22.55
C VAL A 137 4.21 -7.74 22.07
N GLY A 138 5.10 -8.35 22.86
CA GLY A 138 6.56 -8.27 22.66
C GLY A 138 6.98 -8.43 21.19
N SER A 139 7.58 -7.37 20.62
CA SER A 139 7.89 -7.24 19.19
C SER A 139 8.97 -8.19 18.66
N THR A 140 9.56 -9.02 19.52
CA THR A 140 10.77 -9.80 19.21
C THR A 140 10.52 -11.30 19.00
N GLY A 141 9.28 -11.78 19.20
CA GLY A 141 8.94 -13.21 19.13
C GLY A 141 8.41 -13.66 17.77
N SER A 142 8.48 -14.97 17.52
CA SER A 142 7.82 -15.57 16.35
C SER A 142 6.29 -15.40 16.41
N ARG A 143 5.59 -15.49 15.26
CA ARG A 143 4.11 -15.41 15.21
C ARG A 143 3.44 -16.47 16.10
N ALA A 144 4.12 -17.59 16.35
CA ALA A 144 3.66 -18.63 17.26
C ALA A 144 3.67 -18.18 18.73
N GLU A 145 4.75 -17.55 19.19
CA GLU A 145 4.86 -17.00 20.56
C GLU A 145 3.83 -15.90 20.81
N LEU A 146 3.59 -15.03 19.82
CA LEU A 146 2.55 -14.02 19.89
C LEU A 146 1.16 -14.67 20.04
N LEU A 147 0.88 -15.72 19.26
CA LEU A 147 -0.36 -16.47 19.36
C LEU A 147 -0.55 -17.12 20.74
N GLU A 148 0.49 -17.74 21.29
CA GLU A 148 0.44 -18.31 22.65
C GLU A 148 0.21 -17.23 23.71
N SER A 149 0.86 -16.08 23.58
CA SER A 149 0.68 -14.95 24.48
C SER A 149 -0.75 -14.42 24.44
N LEU A 150 -1.36 -14.31 23.26
CA LEU A 150 -2.74 -13.89 23.09
C LEU A 150 -3.75 -14.94 23.61
N LYS A 151 -3.45 -16.24 23.46
CA LYS A 151 -4.24 -17.31 24.07
C LYS A 151 -4.21 -17.24 25.60
N ALA A 152 -3.01 -17.09 26.17
CA ALA A 152 -2.84 -16.91 27.61
C ALA A 152 -3.53 -15.64 28.10
N TYR A 153 -3.45 -14.54 27.34
CA TYR A 153 -4.16 -13.31 27.65
C TYR A 153 -5.68 -13.52 27.68
N SER A 154 -6.22 -14.24 26.71
CA SER A 154 -7.67 -14.49 26.56
C SER A 154 -8.25 -15.46 27.59
N SER A 155 -7.42 -16.37 28.13
CA SER A 155 -7.84 -17.32 29.16
C SER A 155 -7.96 -16.69 30.55
N HIS A 156 -7.26 -15.58 30.79
CA HIS A 156 -7.36 -14.84 32.04
C HIS A 156 -8.69 -14.07 32.12
N GLY A 157 -9.60 -14.56 32.96
CA GLY A 157 -10.98 -14.05 33.05
C GLY A 157 -11.13 -12.58 33.43
N GLY A 158 -10.09 -11.97 34.01
CA GLY A 158 -10.06 -10.54 34.38
C GLY A 158 -9.65 -9.60 33.24
N ASN A 159 -9.11 -10.12 32.14
CA ASN A 159 -8.65 -9.29 31.04
C ASN A 159 -9.81 -8.79 30.16
N PRO A 160 -9.73 -7.54 29.65
CA PRO A 160 -10.67 -7.06 28.66
C PRO A 160 -10.57 -7.89 27.35
N PRO A 161 -11.65 -7.96 26.56
CA PRO A 161 -11.66 -8.69 25.29
C PRO A 161 -10.59 -8.19 24.31
N LEU A 162 -10.05 -9.09 23.49
CA LEU A 162 -9.17 -8.76 22.38
C LEU A 162 -9.98 -8.25 21.18
N LEU A 163 -9.49 -7.20 20.51
CA LEU A 163 -10.03 -6.72 19.23
C LEU A 163 -9.02 -6.98 18.12
N LEU A 164 -9.43 -7.74 17.10
CA LEU A 164 -8.55 -8.19 16.02
C LEU A 164 -9.13 -7.82 14.66
N PHE A 165 -8.23 -7.48 13.73
CA PHE A 165 -8.54 -7.07 12.37
C PHE A 165 -7.95 -8.09 11.39
N PRO A 166 -8.68 -9.18 11.04
CA PRO A 166 -8.17 -10.26 10.19
C PRO A 166 -7.86 -9.83 8.75
N GLU A 167 -8.33 -8.65 8.30
CA GLU A 167 -7.95 -8.07 7.01
C GLU A 167 -6.47 -7.65 6.94
N GLU A 168 -5.82 -7.44 8.10
CA GLU A 168 -4.42 -7.03 8.26
C GLU A 168 -4.02 -5.69 7.60
N ALA A 169 -4.91 -5.09 6.80
CA ALA A 169 -4.77 -3.78 6.18
C ALA A 169 -6.14 -3.11 6.01
N THR A 170 -6.15 -1.78 5.92
CA THR A 170 -7.40 -1.01 5.73
C THR A 170 -7.95 -1.14 4.31
N THR A 171 -9.28 -1.10 4.17
CA THR A 171 -9.98 -0.96 2.88
C THR A 171 -10.78 0.34 2.82
N ASN A 172 -11.35 0.65 1.66
CA ASN A 172 -12.27 1.78 1.53
C ASN A 172 -13.65 1.54 2.18
N GLY A 173 -13.94 0.30 2.60
CA GLY A 173 -15.18 -0.11 3.28
C GLY A 173 -16.45 -0.07 2.41
N ARG A 174 -16.35 0.19 1.10
CA ARG A 174 -17.52 0.36 0.20
C ARG A 174 -17.73 -0.78 -0.78
N VAL A 175 -16.65 -1.47 -1.18
CA VAL A 175 -16.70 -2.47 -2.26
C VAL A 175 -16.60 -3.89 -1.73
N GLY A 176 -15.64 -4.14 -0.83
CA GLY A 176 -15.40 -5.48 -0.32
C GLY A 176 -14.45 -5.51 0.86
N LEU A 177 -14.44 -6.65 1.53
CA LEU A 177 -13.48 -7.01 2.57
C LEU A 177 -12.29 -7.73 1.95
N LEU A 178 -11.09 -7.48 2.49
CA LEU A 178 -9.95 -8.35 2.20
C LEU A 178 -10.18 -9.75 2.75
N ARG A 179 -9.46 -10.71 2.19
CA ARG A 179 -9.41 -12.08 2.69
C ARG A 179 -8.93 -12.06 4.14
N PHE A 180 -9.74 -12.64 5.02
CA PHE A 180 -9.39 -12.78 6.42
C PHE A 180 -8.27 -13.81 6.59
N SER A 181 -7.24 -13.45 7.34
CA SER A 181 -6.23 -14.42 7.78
C SER A 181 -6.78 -15.31 8.89
N SER A 182 -6.30 -16.55 8.97
CA SER A 182 -6.85 -17.56 9.90
C SER A 182 -6.32 -17.45 11.33
N TRP A 183 -5.20 -16.76 11.55
CA TRP A 183 -4.56 -16.70 12.86
C TRP A 183 -5.42 -16.09 14.00
N PRO A 184 -6.28 -15.06 13.79
CA PRO A 184 -7.12 -14.51 14.87
C PRO A 184 -8.12 -15.56 15.38
N PHE A 185 -8.55 -16.44 14.47
CA PHE A 185 -9.48 -17.52 14.74
C PHE A 185 -8.81 -18.71 15.46
N SER A 186 -7.48 -18.74 15.53
CA SER A 186 -6.72 -19.74 16.28
C SER A 186 -6.62 -19.45 17.77
N ILE A 187 -7.09 -18.28 18.24
CA ILE A 187 -7.00 -17.86 19.65
C ILE A 187 -8.11 -18.51 20.48
N LEU A 188 -9.37 -18.40 20.03
CA LEU A 188 -10.54 -19.00 20.67
C LEU A 188 -11.49 -19.60 19.61
N ASP A 189 -12.29 -20.58 20.01
CA ASP A 189 -13.35 -21.16 19.18
C ASP A 189 -14.60 -20.28 19.05
N VAL A 190 -14.78 -19.33 19.96
CA VAL A 190 -15.93 -18.41 19.96
C VAL A 190 -15.43 -16.99 19.74
N VAL A 191 -15.87 -16.39 18.64
CA VAL A 191 -15.54 -15.01 18.26
C VAL A 191 -16.81 -14.18 18.11
N GLN A 192 -16.74 -12.89 18.39
CA GLN A 192 -17.85 -11.96 18.14
C GLN A 192 -17.51 -11.02 16.98
N PRO A 193 -18.19 -11.14 15.83
CA PRO A 193 -17.98 -10.23 14.72
C PRO A 193 -18.53 -8.83 15.01
N VAL A 194 -17.84 -7.81 14.51
CA VAL A 194 -18.20 -6.39 14.63
C VAL A 194 -18.02 -5.71 13.28
N GLY A 195 -19.12 -5.22 12.71
CA GLY A 195 -19.10 -4.48 11.45
C GLY A 195 -18.83 -2.99 11.69
N LEU A 196 -17.87 -2.42 10.97
CA LEU A 196 -17.51 -1.01 10.97
C LEU A 196 -17.84 -0.41 9.60
N GLN A 197 -18.69 0.61 9.58
CA GLN A 197 -18.86 1.48 8.42
C GLN A 197 -18.48 2.90 8.81
N VAL A 198 -17.73 3.56 7.94
CA VAL A 198 -17.22 4.91 8.20
C VAL A 198 -17.59 5.81 7.04
N GLN A 199 -18.06 7.01 7.36
CA GLN A 199 -18.48 7.99 6.38
C GLN A 199 -17.84 9.34 6.69
N ARG A 200 -17.35 10.00 5.64
CA ARG A 200 -16.85 11.37 5.66
C ARG A 200 -17.50 12.16 4.52
N PRO A 201 -17.86 13.43 4.73
CA PRO A 201 -18.24 14.29 3.64
C PRO A 201 -17.00 14.71 2.84
N PHE A 202 -17.22 15.02 1.56
CA PHE A 202 -16.25 15.57 0.60
C PHE A 202 -15.10 14.67 0.16
N ILE A 203 -14.47 13.94 1.09
CA ILE A 203 -13.24 13.20 0.85
C ILE A 203 -13.38 11.70 1.11
N ALA A 204 -12.49 10.92 0.50
CA ALA A 204 -12.35 9.50 0.81
C ALA A 204 -12.00 9.27 2.29
N VAL A 205 -12.55 8.19 2.84
CA VAL A 205 -12.40 7.81 4.27
C VAL A 205 -10.97 7.41 4.60
N SER A 206 -10.33 6.61 3.77
CA SER A 206 -8.91 6.32 3.90
C SER A 206 -8.31 6.11 2.52
N THR A 207 -7.07 6.55 2.36
CA THR A 207 -6.31 6.30 1.14
C THR A 207 -5.29 5.20 1.38
N ALA A 208 -5.00 4.43 0.33
CA ALA A 208 -4.22 3.20 0.44
C ALA A 208 -2.84 3.39 1.12
N ASP A 209 -2.23 4.56 0.95
CA ASP A 209 -0.89 4.93 1.44
C ASP A 209 -0.90 5.96 2.59
N ALA A 210 -2.06 6.30 3.17
CA ALA A 210 -2.10 7.31 4.22
C ALA A 210 -1.47 6.84 5.53
N SER A 211 -0.64 7.70 6.12
CA SER A 211 -0.21 7.53 7.50
C SER A 211 -1.35 7.84 8.48
N TRP A 212 -1.27 7.31 9.69
CA TRP A 212 -2.24 7.62 10.73
C TRP A 212 -2.27 9.11 11.10
N VAL A 213 -1.14 9.83 11.01
CA VAL A 213 -1.06 11.27 11.27
C VAL A 213 -1.84 12.02 10.20
N THR A 214 -1.64 11.66 8.94
CA THR A 214 -2.39 12.23 7.81
C THR A 214 -3.89 11.99 7.99
N GLU A 215 -4.30 10.78 8.40
CA GLU A 215 -5.71 10.50 8.71
C GLU A 215 -6.25 11.33 9.89
N LEU A 216 -5.43 11.60 10.91
CA LEU A 216 -5.82 12.46 12.04
C LEU A 216 -6.09 13.89 11.58
N LEU A 217 -5.18 14.46 10.79
CA LEU A 217 -5.30 15.81 10.25
C LEU A 217 -6.55 15.93 9.38
N TRP A 218 -6.81 14.96 8.51
CA TRP A 218 -8.04 14.95 7.71
C TRP A 218 -9.29 14.81 8.57
N THR A 219 -9.26 13.99 9.62
CA THR A 219 -10.36 13.85 10.58
C THR A 219 -10.70 15.17 11.25
N PHE A 220 -9.70 15.95 11.64
CA PHE A 220 -9.90 17.26 12.26
C PHE A 220 -10.34 18.34 11.26
N PHE A 221 -9.87 18.24 10.01
CA PHE A 221 -10.25 19.16 8.95
C PHE A 221 -11.70 18.98 8.47
N VAL A 222 -12.18 17.75 8.29
CA VAL A 222 -13.57 17.51 7.83
C VAL A 222 -14.58 17.87 8.93
N PRO A 223 -15.81 18.30 8.59
CA PRO A 223 -16.76 18.75 9.61
C PRO A 223 -17.11 17.63 10.59
N PHE A 224 -17.27 16.40 10.10
CA PHE A 224 -17.47 15.21 10.92
C PHE A 224 -17.05 13.94 10.18
N THR A 225 -16.69 12.91 10.94
CA THR A 225 -16.52 11.53 10.52
C THR A 225 -17.48 10.67 11.34
N ILE A 226 -18.39 9.97 10.67
CA ILE A 226 -19.38 9.12 11.32
C ILE A 226 -18.90 7.68 11.28
N TYR A 227 -18.76 7.06 12.45
CA TYR A 227 -18.54 5.63 12.61
C TYR A 227 -19.85 4.97 12.99
N GLN A 228 -20.30 4.02 12.18
CA GLN A 228 -21.40 3.12 12.48
C GLN A 228 -20.81 1.77 12.89
N VAL A 229 -20.97 1.42 14.17
CA VAL A 229 -20.49 0.16 14.75
C VAL A 229 -21.68 -0.78 14.93
N ARG A 230 -21.65 -1.93 14.25
CA ARG A 230 -22.68 -2.94 14.32
C ARG A 230 -22.17 -4.19 15.02
N TRP A 231 -22.84 -4.59 16.09
CA TRP A 231 -22.54 -5.82 16.81
C TRP A 231 -23.31 -6.97 16.18
N LEU A 232 -22.62 -8.06 15.82
CA LEU A 232 -23.25 -9.29 15.32
C LEU A 232 -23.28 -10.37 16.42
N PRO A 233 -24.12 -11.40 16.29
CA PRO A 233 -24.13 -12.53 17.21
C PRO A 233 -22.77 -13.25 17.23
N SER A 234 -22.41 -13.81 18.38
CA SER A 234 -21.20 -14.62 18.52
C SER A 234 -21.25 -15.84 17.61
N VAL A 235 -20.10 -16.16 17.02
CA VAL A 235 -19.91 -17.28 16.11
C VAL A 235 -18.99 -18.29 16.77
N CYS A 236 -19.49 -19.52 16.94
CA CYS A 236 -18.70 -20.65 17.41
C CYS A 236 -18.16 -21.45 16.21
N ARG A 237 -16.93 -21.94 16.35
CA ARG A 237 -16.33 -22.93 15.45
C ARG A 237 -17.11 -24.25 15.53
N GLN A 238 -17.41 -24.85 14.38
CA GLN A 238 -18.01 -26.18 14.32
C GLN A 238 -16.92 -27.25 14.52
N PRO A 239 -17.23 -28.45 15.06
CA PRO A 239 -16.22 -29.46 15.40
C PRO A 239 -15.39 -29.93 14.20
N GLU A 240 -15.99 -30.00 13.01
CA GLU A 240 -15.30 -30.42 11.77
C GLU A 240 -14.71 -29.25 10.97
N GLU A 241 -15.04 -28.01 11.34
CA GLU A 241 -14.65 -26.81 10.60
C GLU A 241 -13.19 -26.43 10.90
N THR A 242 -12.39 -26.17 9.88
CA THR A 242 -11.01 -25.67 10.04
C THR A 242 -10.99 -24.20 10.48
N ARG A 243 -9.83 -23.70 10.93
CA ARG A 243 -9.70 -22.28 11.33
C ARG A 243 -9.87 -21.35 10.13
N GLU A 244 -9.42 -21.81 8.98
CA GLU A 244 -9.52 -21.15 7.68
C GLU A 244 -10.99 -21.08 7.22
N GLU A 245 -11.75 -22.17 7.36
CA GLU A 245 -13.18 -22.18 7.05
C GLU A 245 -13.97 -21.26 7.98
N LEU A 246 -13.66 -21.25 9.28
CA LEU A 246 -14.25 -20.30 10.22
C LEU A 246 -13.95 -18.85 9.81
N ALA A 247 -12.71 -18.56 9.39
CA ALA A 247 -12.32 -17.23 8.93
C ALA A 247 -13.13 -16.80 7.70
N VAL A 248 -13.29 -17.69 6.72
CA VAL A 248 -14.11 -17.45 5.51
C VAL A 248 -15.57 -17.23 5.88
N ARG A 249 -16.15 -18.09 6.73
CA ARG A 249 -17.54 -17.95 7.17
C ARG A 249 -17.80 -16.65 7.90
N VAL A 250 -16.89 -16.23 8.79
CA VAL A 250 -17.01 -14.94 9.49
C VAL A 250 -16.82 -13.75 8.53
N GLN A 251 -15.92 -13.87 7.55
CA GLN A 251 -15.76 -12.87 6.49
C GLN A 251 -17.04 -12.72 5.67
N GLU A 252 -17.66 -13.82 5.23
CA GLU A 252 -18.92 -13.82 4.47
C GLU A 252 -20.08 -13.24 5.27
N LEU A 253 -20.20 -13.60 6.56
CA LEU A 253 -21.19 -13.04 7.46
C LEU A 253 -21.04 -11.52 7.62
N LEU A 254 -19.82 -11.03 7.81
CA LEU A 254 -19.56 -9.58 7.88
C LEU A 254 -19.79 -8.88 6.54
N ALA A 255 -19.39 -9.50 5.43
CA ALA A 255 -19.59 -8.95 4.10
C ALA A 255 -21.08 -8.78 3.78
N LEU A 256 -21.89 -9.81 4.08
CA LEU A 256 -23.35 -9.78 3.93
C LEU A 256 -23.99 -8.69 4.78
N GLU A 257 -23.58 -8.57 6.04
CA GLU A 257 -24.14 -7.57 6.96
C GLU A 257 -23.73 -6.13 6.62
N LEU A 258 -22.55 -5.94 6.04
CA LEU A 258 -22.05 -4.64 5.58
C LEU A 258 -22.56 -4.27 4.18
N GLY A 259 -23.15 -5.22 3.44
CA GLY A 259 -23.58 -5.03 2.05
C GLY A 259 -22.41 -4.94 1.06
N VAL A 260 -21.31 -5.63 1.33
CA VAL A 260 -20.08 -5.61 0.51
C VAL A 260 -19.67 -7.03 0.10
N VAL A 261 -18.67 -7.17 -0.78
CA VAL A 261 -18.21 -8.48 -1.27
C VAL A 261 -17.09 -9.06 -0.38
N SER A 262 -17.14 -10.34 -0.05
CA SER A 262 -16.00 -11.08 0.52
C SER A 262 -15.00 -11.44 -0.59
N THR A 263 -13.83 -10.82 -0.60
CA THR A 263 -12.83 -11.06 -1.65
C THR A 263 -11.78 -12.10 -1.26
N ARG A 264 -11.02 -12.59 -2.25
CA ARG A 264 -9.83 -13.42 -2.05
C ARG A 264 -8.53 -12.62 -1.99
N VAL A 265 -8.61 -11.28 -2.14
CA VAL A 265 -7.47 -10.37 -2.14
C VAL A 265 -6.94 -10.23 -0.72
N THR A 266 -5.65 -10.46 -0.52
CA THR A 266 -4.99 -10.40 0.78
C THR A 266 -4.36 -9.03 1.05
N ALA A 267 -3.97 -8.76 2.30
CA ALA A 267 -3.15 -7.60 2.63
C ALA A 267 -1.79 -7.60 1.92
N ALA A 268 -1.23 -8.78 1.63
CA ALA A 268 0.01 -8.90 0.86
C ALA A 268 -0.20 -8.46 -0.60
N ASP A 269 -1.32 -8.86 -1.22
CA ASP A 269 -1.68 -8.43 -2.57
C ASP A 269 -1.87 -6.90 -2.64
N LYS A 270 -2.48 -6.31 -1.60
CA LYS A 270 -2.57 -4.85 -1.46
C LYS A 270 -1.18 -4.21 -1.41
N ALA A 271 -0.29 -4.71 -0.54
CA ALA A 271 1.05 -4.17 -0.38
C ALA A 271 1.86 -4.28 -1.68
N GLU A 272 1.72 -5.39 -2.40
CA GLU A 272 2.34 -5.58 -3.70
C GLU A 272 1.77 -4.61 -4.75
N HIS A 273 0.44 -4.46 -4.83
CA HIS A 273 -0.22 -3.53 -5.75
C HIS A 273 0.27 -2.08 -5.53
N LEU A 274 0.36 -1.64 -4.27
CA LEU A 274 0.87 -0.31 -3.93
C LEU A 274 2.35 -0.15 -4.30
N LYS A 275 3.15 -1.19 -4.08
CA LYS A 275 4.56 -1.20 -4.52
C LYS A 275 4.65 -1.06 -6.04
N ARG A 276 3.81 -1.75 -6.82
CA ARG A 276 3.77 -1.63 -8.28
C ARG A 276 3.38 -0.23 -8.73
N LEU A 277 2.38 0.40 -8.12
CA LEU A 277 1.97 1.78 -8.44
C LEU A 277 3.09 2.80 -8.20
N ARG A 278 3.93 2.61 -7.17
CA ARG A 278 5.06 3.49 -6.89
C ARG A 278 6.22 3.34 -7.88
N HIS A 279 6.32 2.20 -8.56
CA HIS A 279 7.42 1.89 -9.48
C HIS A 279 7.03 1.92 -10.96
N SER A 280 5.74 2.04 -11.28
CA SER A 280 5.31 2.29 -12.65
C SER A 280 5.52 3.76 -13.00
N PRO A 281 6.31 4.13 -14.03
CA PRO A 281 6.24 5.49 -14.57
C PRO A 281 4.80 5.77 -14.98
N PRO A 282 4.30 7.02 -14.85
CA PRO A 282 3.01 7.38 -15.41
C PRO A 282 3.06 7.03 -16.89
N ALA A 283 2.22 6.08 -17.31
CA ALA A 283 2.09 5.80 -18.74
C ALA A 283 1.77 7.14 -19.42
N PRO A 284 2.46 7.51 -20.52
CA PRO A 284 2.00 8.63 -21.32
C PRO A 284 0.55 8.37 -21.64
N TYR A 285 -0.31 9.33 -21.29
CA TYR A 285 -1.74 9.29 -21.56
C TYR A 285 -1.94 8.90 -23.02
N VAL A 286 -2.25 7.64 -23.27
CA VAL A 286 -2.82 7.20 -24.54
C VAL A 286 -4.29 7.52 -24.37
N PRO A 287 -4.84 8.51 -25.10
CA PRO A 287 -6.28 8.69 -25.12
C PRO A 287 -6.87 7.36 -25.53
N VAL A 288 -7.69 6.76 -24.66
CA VAL A 288 -8.52 5.62 -25.04
C VAL A 288 -9.32 6.11 -26.26
N PRO A 289 -9.21 5.46 -27.43
CA PRO A 289 -10.05 5.84 -28.54
C PRO A 289 -11.50 5.60 -28.09
N HIS A 290 -12.23 6.69 -27.87
CA HIS A 290 -13.68 6.64 -27.75
C HIS A 290 -14.20 5.88 -28.96
N GLN A 291 -14.91 4.78 -28.72
CA GLN A 291 -15.71 4.11 -29.75
C GLN A 291 -16.57 5.19 -30.45
N PRO A 292 -16.38 5.46 -31.75
CA PRO A 292 -17.30 6.33 -32.44
C PRO A 292 -18.59 5.54 -32.68
N SER A 293 -19.68 6.01 -32.04
CA SER A 293 -21.03 5.72 -32.53
C SER A 293 -21.11 6.09 -34.01
N ALA A 294 -21.66 5.18 -34.79
CA ALA A 294 -21.82 5.31 -36.24
C ALA A 294 -22.55 6.61 -36.63
N GLY A 295 -21.99 7.35 -37.60
CA GLY A 295 -22.69 8.51 -38.17
C GLY A 295 -21.87 9.42 -39.10
N ARG A 296 -21.62 8.95 -40.34
CA ARG A 296 -21.45 9.71 -41.61
C ARG A 296 -20.17 10.58 -41.83
N PRO A 297 -19.49 10.47 -42.99
CA PRO A 297 -18.23 11.19 -43.26
C PRO A 297 -18.49 12.56 -43.90
N GLN A 298 -17.77 13.59 -43.42
CA GLN A 298 -17.48 14.80 -44.18
C GLN A 298 -15.97 14.98 -44.28
N ALA A 299 -15.50 15.05 -45.52
CA ALA A 299 -14.12 15.27 -45.89
C ALA A 299 -13.73 16.74 -45.70
N SER A 300 -12.52 16.99 -45.19
CA SER A 300 -11.74 18.22 -45.38
C SER A 300 -10.26 17.97 -45.04
N PRO A 301 -9.32 18.75 -45.61
CA PRO A 301 -8.03 18.23 -46.07
C PRO A 301 -6.83 18.52 -45.15
N SER A 302 -5.86 17.60 -45.20
CA SER A 302 -4.40 17.68 -44.95
C SER A 302 -3.80 18.85 -44.13
N LEU A 303 -3.15 18.51 -43.01
CA LEU A 303 -2.18 19.34 -42.28
C LEU A 303 -0.80 18.65 -42.26
N PRO A 304 0.25 19.22 -42.88
CA PRO A 304 1.60 18.62 -42.95
C PRO A 304 2.37 18.62 -41.61
N ALA A 305 1.92 19.36 -40.60
CA ALA A 305 2.64 19.53 -39.34
C ALA A 305 2.65 18.31 -38.40
N THR A 306 1.69 17.36 -38.59
CA THR A 306 1.58 16.16 -37.74
C THR A 306 2.44 15.00 -38.24
N GLU A 307 2.76 14.96 -39.52
CA GLU A 307 3.66 13.94 -40.08
C GLU A 307 5.12 14.24 -39.71
N ASP A 308 5.55 15.50 -39.75
CA ASP A 308 6.92 15.90 -39.37
C ASP A 308 7.23 15.62 -37.89
N THR A 309 6.28 15.86 -36.98
CA THR A 309 6.46 15.54 -35.55
C THR A 309 6.55 14.03 -35.31
N ARG A 310 5.81 13.24 -36.09
CA ARG A 310 5.86 11.77 -36.03
C ARG A 310 7.17 11.22 -36.59
N LEU A 311 7.63 11.75 -37.74
CA LEU A 311 8.89 11.37 -38.37
C LEU A 311 10.09 11.72 -37.48
N MET A 312 10.08 12.90 -36.85
CA MET A 312 11.13 13.31 -35.92
C MET A 312 11.24 12.34 -34.73
N GLY A 313 10.10 11.92 -34.17
CA GLY A 313 10.06 10.93 -33.09
C GLY A 313 10.60 9.55 -33.51
N MET A 314 10.33 9.13 -34.75
CA MET A 314 10.89 7.89 -35.30
C MET A 314 12.39 8.02 -35.58
N ALA A 315 12.85 9.17 -36.07
CA ALA A 315 14.26 9.44 -36.35
C ALA A 315 15.12 9.40 -35.09
N GLN A 316 14.60 9.92 -33.97
CA GLN A 316 15.29 9.87 -32.68
C GLN A 316 15.48 8.43 -32.18
N ARG A 317 14.49 7.54 -32.37
CA ARG A 317 14.60 6.12 -32.01
C ARG A 317 15.65 5.39 -32.84
N VAL A 318 15.75 5.67 -34.14
CA VAL A 318 16.82 5.11 -34.98
C VAL A 318 18.19 5.65 -34.54
N LYS A 319 18.28 6.93 -34.16
CA LYS A 319 19.52 7.57 -33.67
C LYS A 319 20.03 6.99 -32.34
N GLU A 320 19.12 6.54 -31.47
CA GLU A 320 19.47 5.83 -30.23
C GLU A 320 20.12 4.47 -30.51
N VAL A 321 19.69 3.78 -31.56
CA VAL A 321 20.21 2.46 -31.94
C VAL A 321 21.48 2.57 -32.81
N LEU A 322 21.56 3.59 -33.68
CA LEU A 322 22.67 3.85 -34.60
C LEU A 322 23.26 5.26 -34.38
N PRO A 323 24.04 5.48 -33.31
CA PRO A 323 24.50 6.82 -32.92
C PRO A 323 25.44 7.48 -33.95
N HIS A 324 26.12 6.70 -34.79
CA HIS A 324 27.09 7.20 -35.78
C HIS A 324 26.46 7.73 -37.07
N VAL A 325 25.15 7.53 -37.29
CA VAL A 325 24.44 7.98 -38.49
C VAL A 325 23.90 9.40 -38.30
N PRO A 326 24.12 10.35 -39.22
CA PRO A 326 23.54 11.70 -39.13
C PRO A 326 22.01 11.68 -39.19
N LEU A 327 21.36 12.50 -38.34
CA LEU A 327 19.89 12.58 -38.24
C LEU A 327 19.22 12.95 -39.57
N ALA A 328 19.89 13.75 -40.40
CA ALA A 328 19.38 14.13 -41.73
C ALA A 328 19.23 12.93 -42.67
N VAL A 329 20.10 11.92 -42.57
CA VAL A 329 20.05 10.70 -43.38
C VAL A 329 18.92 9.79 -42.90
N ILE A 330 18.79 9.64 -41.58
CA ILE A 330 17.72 8.88 -40.93
C ILE A 330 16.35 9.47 -41.31
N HIS A 331 16.20 10.80 -41.23
CA HIS A 331 14.94 11.47 -41.57
C HIS A 331 14.58 11.32 -43.05
N LYS A 332 15.58 11.38 -43.94
CA LYS A 332 15.39 11.21 -45.39
C LYS A 332 14.90 9.80 -45.74
N ASP A 333 15.44 8.77 -45.09
CA ASP A 333 15.00 7.39 -45.32
C ASP A 333 13.63 7.11 -44.67
N LEU A 334 13.38 7.65 -43.46
CA LEU A 334 12.07 7.54 -42.81
C LEU A 334 10.94 8.24 -43.56
N ALA A 335 11.24 9.30 -44.31
CA ALA A 335 10.28 9.93 -45.22
C ALA A 335 9.84 8.99 -46.37
N GLN A 336 10.63 7.96 -46.68
CA GLN A 336 10.31 6.96 -47.70
C GLN A 336 9.72 5.69 -47.11
N THR A 337 10.27 5.19 -46.00
CA THR A 337 9.88 3.90 -45.40
C THR A 337 8.71 4.02 -44.42
N ASN A 338 8.55 5.18 -43.77
CA ASN A 338 7.65 5.42 -42.64
C ASN A 338 7.71 4.33 -41.55
N CYS A 339 8.87 3.66 -41.42
CA CYS A 339 9.06 2.49 -40.56
C CYS A 339 10.49 2.46 -40.02
N VAL A 340 10.60 2.44 -38.69
CA VAL A 340 11.89 2.43 -37.95
C VAL A 340 12.73 1.20 -38.29
N ASP A 341 12.12 0.01 -38.29
CA ASP A 341 12.85 -1.25 -38.50
C ASP A 341 13.36 -1.39 -39.94
N ALA A 342 12.57 -0.93 -40.92
CA ALA A 342 12.97 -0.91 -42.32
C ALA A 342 14.14 0.06 -42.56
N THR A 343 14.12 1.24 -41.92
CA THR A 343 15.22 2.21 -42.00
C THR A 343 16.49 1.71 -41.33
N ILE A 344 16.40 1.03 -40.19
CA ILE A 344 17.56 0.39 -39.56
C ILE A 344 18.16 -0.67 -40.49
N ALA A 345 17.32 -1.51 -41.10
CA ALA A 345 17.78 -2.52 -42.06
C ALA A 345 18.45 -1.88 -43.29
N ASN A 346 17.86 -0.85 -43.88
CA ASN A 346 18.43 -0.15 -45.05
C ASN A 346 19.79 0.51 -44.76
N LEU A 347 19.96 1.07 -43.57
CA LEU A 347 21.21 1.69 -43.11
C LEU A 347 22.29 0.65 -42.84
N LEU A 348 21.93 -0.52 -42.30
CA LEU A 348 22.85 -1.63 -42.03
C LEU A 348 23.22 -2.40 -43.31
N GLU A 349 22.29 -2.52 -44.26
CA GLU A 349 22.51 -3.16 -45.56
C GLU A 349 23.27 -2.25 -46.55
N GLY A 350 23.61 -1.01 -46.16
CA GLY A 350 24.37 -0.08 -46.98
C GLY A 350 23.62 0.50 -48.18
N ARG A 351 22.28 0.37 -48.22
CA ARG A 351 21.43 0.91 -49.30
C ARG A 351 21.35 2.44 -49.27
N VAL A 352 21.67 3.05 -48.12
CA VAL A 352 21.77 4.50 -47.94
C VAL A 352 23.21 4.87 -47.59
N PRO A 353 23.98 5.47 -48.52
CA PRO A 353 25.35 5.88 -48.23
C PRO A 353 25.35 7.06 -47.26
N PHE A 354 26.10 6.95 -46.16
CA PHE A 354 26.34 8.06 -45.23
C PHE A 354 27.82 8.12 -44.84
N THR A 355 28.32 9.33 -44.64
CA THR A 355 29.61 9.57 -43.98
C THR A 355 29.37 9.60 -42.46
N PRO A 356 30.06 8.78 -41.66
CA PRO A 356 29.95 8.82 -40.20
C PRO A 356 30.28 10.21 -39.69
N SER A 357 29.47 10.72 -38.76
CA SER A 357 29.78 11.99 -38.10
C SER A 357 30.98 11.77 -37.17
N GLU A 358 32.14 12.35 -37.51
CA GLU A 358 33.32 12.39 -36.63
C GLU A 358 32.91 13.05 -35.30
N ALA A 359 33.13 12.33 -34.20
CA ALA A 359 32.98 12.85 -32.86
C ALA A 359 34.16 13.80 -32.61
N GLU A 360 33.84 15.05 -32.28
CA GLU A 360 34.80 16.08 -31.94
C GLU A 360 35.81 15.60 -30.90
N GLU A 361 37.06 15.94 -31.21
CA GLU A 361 38.30 15.61 -30.54
C GLU A 361 38.36 16.15 -29.11
N GLU A 362 39.16 15.48 -28.27
CA GLU A 362 39.64 16.00 -26.99
C GLU A 362 40.28 17.40 -27.15
N PRO A 363 40.07 18.27 -26.15
CA PRO A 363 41.17 19.09 -25.68
C PRO A 363 41.51 18.74 -24.23
N SER A 364 42.71 18.19 -24.09
CA SER A 364 43.51 18.28 -22.88
C SER A 364 43.62 19.74 -22.40
N LEU A 365 43.68 19.89 -21.06
CA LEU A 365 44.45 20.88 -20.27
C LEU A 365 43.64 21.55 -19.15
N LEU A 366 44.35 21.73 -18.03
CA LEU A 366 44.07 22.57 -16.85
C LEU A 366 43.29 21.90 -15.70
N GLY A 367 44.02 21.09 -14.93
CA GLY A 367 43.73 20.93 -13.51
C GLY A 367 44.37 22.07 -12.70
N PRO A 368 43.71 22.59 -11.65
CA PRO A 368 44.39 23.37 -10.63
C PRO A 368 44.83 22.44 -9.49
N SER A 369 46.15 22.39 -9.29
CA SER A 369 46.82 21.93 -8.08
C SER A 369 46.33 22.73 -6.87
N VAL A 370 45.98 22.04 -5.77
CA VAL A 370 46.01 22.65 -4.44
C VAL A 370 46.81 21.74 -3.52
N SER A 371 47.74 22.39 -2.85
CA SER A 371 48.90 21.88 -2.14
C SER A 371 48.59 21.09 -0.87
N ASN A 372 49.50 20.15 -0.61
CA ASN A 372 49.75 19.44 0.63
C ASN A 372 49.75 20.36 1.87
N ALA A 373 49.13 19.91 2.95
CA ALA A 373 49.55 20.21 4.32
C ALA A 373 49.44 18.93 5.16
N GLN A 374 50.59 18.41 5.58
CA GLN A 374 50.72 17.30 6.52
C GLN A 374 50.66 17.85 7.96
N HIS A 375 50.01 17.13 8.87
CA HIS A 375 50.59 16.80 10.19
C HIS A 375 49.87 15.57 10.81
N PRO A 376 50.56 14.77 11.65
CA PRO A 376 50.27 13.33 11.86
C PRO A 376 49.62 13.02 13.21
N THR A 377 48.86 11.91 13.32
CA THR A 377 48.90 10.97 14.47
C THR A 377 47.99 9.72 14.30
N SER A 378 48.57 8.55 14.62
CA SER A 378 48.00 7.28 15.15
C SER A 378 46.89 6.49 14.40
N ALA A 379 47.24 5.23 14.09
CA ALA A 379 46.47 4.08 13.55
C ALA A 379 45.25 3.65 14.44
N PRO A 380 44.31 2.73 14.06
CA PRO A 380 44.49 1.59 13.12
C PRO A 380 43.31 1.18 12.18
N THR A 381 43.69 0.43 11.14
CA THR A 381 42.94 -0.58 10.33
C THR A 381 41.54 -0.22 9.80
N ALA A 382 41.48 0.40 8.61
CA ALA A 382 40.25 0.57 7.83
C ALA A 382 40.11 -0.51 6.75
N VAL A 383 38.91 -1.11 6.72
CA VAL A 383 38.37 -1.99 5.68
C VAL A 383 38.44 -1.28 4.31
N PRO A 384 38.85 -1.93 3.20
CA PRO A 384 38.97 -1.22 1.92
C PRO A 384 37.58 -0.76 1.44
N GLN A 385 37.39 0.55 1.42
CA GLN A 385 36.23 1.20 0.80
C GLN A 385 36.22 0.87 -0.70
N LYS A 386 35.20 0.12 -1.15
CA LYS A 386 35.00 -0.21 -2.56
C LYS A 386 34.58 1.04 -3.33
N VAL A 387 35.52 1.63 -4.06
CA VAL A 387 35.29 2.70 -5.02
C VAL A 387 34.28 2.22 -6.07
N PHE A 388 33.20 3.00 -6.25
CA PHE A 388 32.20 2.76 -7.28
C PHE A 388 32.77 3.11 -8.66
N SER A 389 32.67 2.21 -9.64
CA SER A 389 33.11 2.46 -11.01
C SER A 389 32.24 3.53 -11.68
N ARG A 390 32.86 4.47 -12.40
CA ARG A 390 32.15 5.59 -13.04
C ARG A 390 31.31 5.16 -14.26
N SER A 391 31.70 4.10 -14.98
CA SER A 391 30.93 3.64 -16.15
C SER A 391 29.72 2.75 -15.76
N PRO A 392 28.57 2.89 -16.43
CA PRO A 392 27.38 2.08 -16.17
C PRO A 392 27.59 0.58 -16.42
N GLU A 393 28.34 0.24 -17.47
CA GLU A 393 28.63 -1.15 -17.86
C GLU A 393 29.49 -1.86 -16.81
N ALA A 394 30.54 -1.21 -16.31
CA ALA A 394 31.38 -1.75 -15.24
C ALA A 394 30.59 -1.89 -13.92
N ARG A 395 29.58 -1.03 -13.68
CA ARG A 395 28.67 -1.19 -12.54
C ARG A 395 27.77 -2.41 -12.70
N HIS A 396 27.28 -2.68 -13.92
CA HIS A 396 26.43 -3.84 -14.18
C HIS A 396 27.22 -5.16 -14.04
N LEU A 397 28.44 -5.21 -14.57
CA LEU A 397 29.34 -6.35 -14.40
C LEU A 397 29.67 -6.58 -12.91
N SER A 398 30.00 -5.53 -12.15
CA SER A 398 30.26 -5.66 -10.71
C SER A 398 29.04 -6.19 -9.92
N LEU A 399 27.82 -5.81 -10.32
CA LEU A 399 26.60 -6.33 -9.72
C LEU A 399 26.39 -7.81 -10.02
N GLN A 400 26.62 -8.23 -11.27
CA GLN A 400 26.53 -9.64 -11.67
C GLN A 400 27.58 -10.49 -10.95
N GLU A 401 28.82 -10.01 -10.83
CA GLU A 401 29.89 -10.66 -10.07
C GLU A 401 29.54 -10.82 -8.59
N ARG A 402 29.04 -9.74 -7.94
CA ARG A 402 28.60 -9.80 -6.54
C ARG A 402 27.44 -10.76 -6.35
N LYS A 403 26.49 -10.79 -7.28
CA LYS A 403 25.37 -11.73 -7.28
C LYS A 403 25.88 -13.16 -7.38
N HIS A 404 26.79 -13.44 -8.30
CA HIS A 404 27.37 -14.77 -8.50
C HIS A 404 28.12 -15.26 -7.25
N ALA A 405 28.98 -14.41 -6.68
CA ALA A 405 29.70 -14.74 -5.45
C ALA A 405 28.78 -15.05 -4.26
N LEU A 406 27.64 -14.35 -4.17
CA LEU A 406 26.64 -14.57 -3.11
C LEU A 406 25.88 -15.89 -3.32
N PHE A 407 25.58 -16.25 -4.58
CA PHE A 407 25.03 -17.55 -4.94
C PHE A 407 26.00 -18.69 -4.61
N ASP A 408 27.28 -18.55 -4.93
CA ASP A 408 28.29 -19.57 -4.62
C ASP A 408 28.50 -19.75 -3.12
N TYR A 409 28.53 -18.63 -2.38
CA TYR A 409 28.59 -18.67 -0.92
C TYR A 409 27.37 -19.39 -0.32
N ALA A 410 26.16 -19.06 -0.79
CA ALA A 410 24.93 -19.72 -0.34
C ALA A 410 24.92 -21.21 -0.68
N ARG A 411 25.40 -21.59 -1.88
CA ARG A 411 25.51 -22.98 -2.32
C ARG A 411 26.48 -23.78 -1.45
N ARG A 412 27.66 -23.23 -1.15
CA ARG A 412 28.66 -23.85 -0.25
C ARG A 412 28.08 -24.07 1.15
N ARG A 413 27.45 -23.04 1.71
CA ARG A 413 26.81 -23.11 3.04
C ARG A 413 25.66 -24.12 3.08
N TYR A 414 24.91 -24.25 1.99
CA TYR A 414 23.87 -25.27 1.85
C TYR A 414 24.46 -26.68 1.81
N THR A 415 25.50 -26.91 1.01
CA THR A 415 26.18 -28.20 0.95
C THR A 415 26.90 -28.57 2.24
N GLU A 416 27.44 -27.61 2.99
CA GLU A 416 28.03 -27.87 4.32
C GLU A 416 26.95 -28.28 5.32
N LYS A 417 25.79 -27.61 5.31
CA LYS A 417 24.71 -27.86 6.26
C LYS A 417 23.89 -29.13 5.95
N TYR A 418 23.77 -29.51 4.68
CA TYR A 418 22.90 -30.61 4.24
C TYR A 418 23.62 -31.73 3.47
N GLY A 419 24.88 -31.55 3.08
CA GLY A 419 25.67 -32.56 2.36
C GLY A 419 26.42 -33.52 3.28
N MET A 420 26.69 -33.15 4.54
CA MET A 420 27.29 -34.07 5.52
C MET A 420 26.30 -35.08 6.12
N THR A 421 25.00 -34.81 6.07
CA THR A 421 23.95 -35.68 6.63
C THR A 421 23.59 -36.88 5.75
N GLN A 422 24.04 -36.96 4.49
CA GLN A 422 23.86 -38.15 3.64
C GLN A 422 25.01 -39.16 3.67
N SER A 423 26.16 -38.82 4.26
CA SER A 423 27.36 -39.69 4.25
C SER A 423 27.48 -40.63 5.48
N GLN A 424 26.80 -40.33 6.58
CA GLN A 424 26.85 -41.15 7.81
C GLN A 424 25.69 -42.15 7.97
N GLY A 425 24.97 -42.47 6.90
CA GLY A 425 23.81 -43.36 6.92
C GLY A 425 23.90 -44.55 5.97
N SER A 426 25.08 -45.10 5.71
CA SER A 426 25.21 -46.43 5.09
C SER A 426 26.61 -47.03 5.28
N ARG A 427 26.87 -47.58 6.46
CA ARG A 427 27.61 -48.84 6.65
C ARG A 427 27.53 -49.32 8.09
#